data_AF-A0A9D3UM51-F1
#
_entry.id   AF-A0A9D3UM51-F1
#
_cell.length_a   1.000
_cell.length_b   1.000
_cell.length_c   1.000
_cell.angle_alpha   90.00
_cell.angle_beta   90.00
_cell.angle_gamma   90.00
#
_symmetry.space_group_name_H-M   'P 1'
#
loop_
_entity.id
_entity.type
_entity.pdbx_description
1 polymer ?
#
loop_
_entity_poly.entity_id
_entity_poly.type
_entity_poly.pdbx_seq_one_letter_code
_entity_poly.pdbx_strand_id
1 'polypeptide(L)' 'MEYSLEHRPDIVCLLKLRINGKKANNSIATLGFHYSHRVKAIGFSSGIWIGWKDTIRVE' A
#
# COMPACT_ATOMS: atom_id res chain seq x y z
N MET A 1 9.22 4.96 6.62
CA MET A 1 8.18 4.31 7.46
C MET A 1 7.87 5.14 8.71
N GLU A 2 8.38 6.38 8.84
CA GLU A 2 8.01 7.26 9.97
C GLU A 2 6.75 8.10 9.67
N TYR A 3 6.58 8.56 8.42
CA TYR A 3 5.50 9.48 8.04
C TYR A 3 4.06 8.95 8.27
N SER A 4 3.87 7.63 8.15
CA SER A 4 2.56 6.98 8.33
C SER A 4 2.13 6.86 9.79
N LEU A 5 3.07 6.83 10.74
CA LEU A 5 2.75 6.73 12.16
C LEU A 5 2.34 8.08 12.75
N GLU A 6 2.93 9.17 12.26
CA GLU A 6 2.69 10.52 12.74
C GLU A 6 1.31 11.05 12.36
N HIS A 7 0.82 10.74 11.15
CA HIS A 7 -0.45 11.28 10.63
C HIS A 7 -1.62 10.29 10.71
N ARG A 8 -1.38 9.03 11.09
CA ARG A 8 -2.38 7.94 11.20
C ARG A 8 -3.40 7.90 10.04
N PRO A 9 -2.96 7.91 8.77
CA PRO A 9 -3.85 8.05 7.63
C PRO A 9 -4.88 6.92 7.53
N ASP A 10 -6.09 7.23 7.06
CA ASP A 10 -7.12 6.24 6.77
C ASP A 10 -6.98 5.61 5.39
N ILE A 11 -6.29 6.28 4.46
CA ILE A 11 -5.94 5.81 3.12
C ILE A 11 -4.47 6.14 2.86
N VAL A 12 -3.73 5.21 2.26
CA VAL A 12 -2.37 5.44 1.76
C VAL A 12 -2.23 4.95 0.33
N CYS A 13 -1.44 5.67 -0.46
CA CYS A 13 -1.02 5.24 -1.80
C CYS A 13 0.51 5.18 -1.85
N LEU A 14 1.04 4.02 -2.24
CA LEU A 14 2.46 3.79 -2.44
C LEU A 14 2.74 3.65 -3.94
N LEU A 15 3.44 4.65 -4.49
CA LEU A 15 3.88 4.67 -5.88
C LEU A 15 5.36 4.26 -5.93
N LYS A 16 5.67 3.17 -6.64
CA LYS A 16 7.01 2.56 -6.77
C LYS A 16 7.61 1.98 -5.49
N LEU A 17 7.45 0.67 -5.38
CA LEU A 17 8.35 -0.16 -4.59
C LEU A 17 9.29 -0.88 -5.57
N ARG A 18 10.50 -0.34 -5.80
CA ARG A 18 11.62 -1.06 -6.46
C ARG A 18 12.20 -2.10 -5.49
N ILE A 19 11.34 -2.83 -4.82
CA ILE A 19 11.66 -3.94 -3.93
C ILE A 19 10.95 -5.16 -4.48
N ASN A 20 11.61 -6.32 -4.33
CA ASN A 20 11.03 -7.62 -4.64
C ASN A 20 9.58 -7.66 -4.12
N GLY A 21 8.63 -7.99 -5.00
CA GLY A 21 7.20 -7.95 -4.69
C GLY A 21 6.81 -8.73 -3.42
N LYS A 22 7.59 -9.75 -3.02
CA LYS A 22 7.40 -10.47 -1.75
C LYS A 22 7.80 -9.64 -0.52
N LYS A 23 8.93 -8.91 -0.59
CA LYS A 23 9.34 -7.97 0.46
C LYS A 23 8.37 -6.79 0.57
N ALA A 24 7.93 -6.25 -0.57
CA ALA A 24 6.91 -5.21 -0.62
C ALA A 24 5.63 -5.63 0.10
N ASN A 25 5.12 -6.83 -0.23
CA ASN A 25 3.90 -7.36 0.38
C ASN A 25 4.05 -7.54 1.89
N ASN A 26 5.18 -8.06 2.37
CA ASN A 26 5.40 -8.23 3.81
C ASN A 26 5.45 -6.87 4.55
N SER A 27 6.19 -5.89 4.02
CA SER A 27 6.27 -4.55 4.63
C SER A 27 4.93 -3.81 4.60
N ILE A 28 4.11 -4.06 3.59
CA ILE A 28 2.78 -3.48 3.46
C ILE A 28 1.80 -4.14 4.43
N ALA A 29 1.85 -5.48 4.58
CA ALA A 29 0.97 -6.21 5.48
C ALA A 29 1.11 -5.73 6.94
N THR A 30 2.28 -5.22 7.31
CA THR A 30 2.53 -4.67 8.65
C THR A 30 2.00 -3.23 8.85
N LEU A 31 1.45 -2.58 7.83
CA LEU A 31 0.99 -1.19 7.92
C LEU A 31 -0.41 -1.03 8.55
N GLY A 32 -1.11 -2.12 8.86
CA GLY A 32 -2.36 -2.09 9.63
C GLY A 32 -3.59 -1.60 8.87
N PHE A 33 -3.59 -1.69 7.53
CA PHE A 33 -4.77 -1.41 6.71
C PHE A 33 -5.64 -2.67 6.56
N HIS A 34 -6.96 -2.49 6.62
CA HIS A 34 -7.93 -3.58 6.53
C HIS A 34 -8.11 -4.07 5.09
N TYR A 35 -8.06 -3.14 4.15
CA TYR A 35 -8.26 -3.39 2.74
C TYR A 35 -7.09 -2.88 1.92
N SER A 36 -6.84 -3.53 0.79
CA SER A 36 -5.83 -3.06 -0.14
C SER A 36 -6.05 -3.53 -1.57
N HIS A 37 -5.50 -2.76 -2.52
CA HIS A 37 -5.50 -3.08 -3.93
C HIS A 37 -4.13 -2.81 -4.53
N ARG A 38 -3.68 -3.71 -5.41
CA ARG A 38 -2.39 -3.60 -6.08
C ARG A 38 -2.57 -3.63 -7.59
N VAL A 39 -2.21 -2.53 -8.24
CA VAL A 39 -2.18 -2.42 -9.70
C VAL A 39 -0.74 -2.63 -10.17
N LYS A 40 -0.50 -3.72 -10.90
CA LYS A 40 0.80 -3.98 -11.52
C LYS A 40 0.79 -3.44 -12.94
N ALA A 41 1.75 -2.59 -13.29
CA ALA A 41 1.94 -2.18 -14.67
C ALA A 41 2.56 -3.34 -15.46
N ILE A 42 1.92 -3.73 -16.57
CA ILE A 42 2.44 -4.77 -17.46
C ILE A 42 3.76 -4.28 -18.06
N GLY A 43 4.80 -5.14 -18.03
CA GLY A 43 6.13 -4.80 -18.53
C GLY A 43 7.04 -3.99 -17.58
N PHE A 44 6.55 -3.61 -16.39
CA PHE A 44 7.37 -2.89 -15.40
C PHE A 44 7.51 -3.67 -14.09
N SER A 45 8.64 -3.46 -13.41
CA SER A 45 8.86 -3.97 -12.05
C SER A 45 8.14 -3.14 -10.97
N SER A 46 7.43 -2.08 -11.37
CA SER A 46 6.71 -1.17 -10.48
C SER A 46 5.21 -1.38 -10.55
N GLY A 47 4.53 -1.00 -9.47
CA GLY A 47 3.08 -0.96 -9.39
C GLY A 47 2.63 0.13 -8.43
N ILE A 48 1.33 0.35 -8.42
CA ILE A 48 0.64 1.19 -7.44
C ILE A 48 0.05 0.25 -6.40
N TRP A 49 0.22 0.58 -5.13
CA TRP A 49 -0.49 -0.07 -4.05
C TRP A 49 -1.29 0.96 -3.28
N ILE A 50 -2.55 0.62 -3.00
CA ILE A 50 -3.47 1.44 -2.23
C ILE A 50 -3.94 0.60 -1.05
N GLY A 51 -3.87 1.15 0.15
CA GLY A 51 -4.42 0.53 1.36
C GLY A 51 -5.34 1.50 2.09
N TRP A 52 -6.41 0.99 2.68
CA TRP A 52 -7.37 1.77 3.43
C TRP A 52 -7.94 1.02 4.62
N LYS A 53 -8.42 1.77 5.62
CA LYS A 53 -9.14 1.22 6.76
C LYS A 53 -10.59 0.90 6.38
N ASP A 54 -11.23 0.09 7.20
CA ASP A 54 -12.63 -0.30 7.08
C ASP A 54 -13.63 0.84 7.29
N THR A 55 -13.17 1.95 7.85
CA THR A 55 -13.91 3.21 7.94
C THR A 55 -14.18 3.86 6.57
N ILE A 56 -13.42 3.49 5.54
CA ILE A 56 -13.56 4.04 4.18
C ILE A 56 -14.43 3.12 3.33
N ARG A 57 -15.54 3.66 2.83
CA ARG A 57 -16.40 3.00 1.84
C ARG A 57 -15.89 3.31 0.43
N VAL A 58 -15.74 2.26 -0.37
CA VAL A 58 -15.39 2.35 -1.79
C VAL A 58 -16.64 1.99 -2.58
N GLU A 59 -17.09 2.88 -3.45
CA GLU A 59 -18.22 2.68 -4.38
C GLU A 59 -17.74 2.25 -5.76
#